data_AF-A0A7S3WTL8-F1
#
_entry.id   AF-A0A7S3WTL8-F1
#
_cell.length_a   1.000
_cell.length_b   1.000
_cell.length_c   1.000
_cell.angle_alpha   90.00
_cell.angle_beta   90.00
_cell.angle_gamma   90.00
#
_symmetry.space_group_name_H-M   'P 1'
#
loop_
_entity.id
_entity.type
_entity.pdbx_description
1 polymer ?
#
loop_
_entity_poly.entity_id
_entity_poly.type
_entity_poly.pdbx_seq_one_letter_code
_entity_poly.pdbx_strand_id
1 'polypeptide(L)'
;LACPLQLATEVQYYIALAVGCGLVALLFTMLVWPCREMMFLDKACIDQVDDEAKSDGIQSIGYFLSRSRRVIVLWDASYFTRLWCIVEFAASLKLSRTNTNMPEISMRPLGHATQTLLSLLVNTSLVVLKTLADMAEPS
;
A
#
# COMPACT_ATOMS: atom_id res chain seq x y z
N LEU A 1 -23.61 36.07 -21.44
CA LEU A 1 -22.49 35.39 -22.12
C LEU A 1 -21.24 35.57 -21.28
N ALA A 2 -20.87 34.58 -20.46
CA ALA A 2 -19.53 34.58 -19.87
C ALA A 2 -18.51 34.31 -20.99
N CYS A 3 -17.38 35.01 -20.99
CA CYS A 3 -16.34 34.84 -22.00
C CYS A 3 -15.78 33.41 -21.90
N PRO A 4 -15.65 32.65 -23.00
CA PRO A 4 -15.11 31.27 -22.98
C PRO A 4 -13.70 31.20 -22.38
N LEU A 5 -12.95 32.31 -22.43
CA LEU A 5 -11.64 32.43 -21.80
C LEU A 5 -11.72 32.46 -20.26
N GLN A 6 -12.75 33.08 -19.67
CA GLN A 6 -12.94 33.13 -18.22
C GLN A 6 -13.36 31.77 -17.66
N LEU A 7 -14.19 31.01 -18.40
CA LEU A 7 -14.57 29.66 -17.97
C LEU A 7 -13.38 28.70 -18.02
N ALA A 8 -12.54 28.80 -19.05
CA ALA A 8 -11.32 28.01 -19.16
C ALA A 8 -10.34 28.27 -18.00
N THR A 9 -10.19 29.52 -17.57
CA THR A 9 -9.31 29.87 -16.43
C THR A 9 -9.85 29.37 -15.09
N GLU A 10 -11.17 29.41 -14.88
CA GLU A 10 -11.79 28.86 -13.67
C GLU A 10 -11.62 27.33 -13.62
N VAL A 11 -11.82 26.64 -14.73
CA VAL A 11 -11.64 25.18 -14.83
C VAL A 11 -10.19 24.77 -14.57
N GLN A 12 -9.22 25.48 -15.16
CA GLN A 12 -7.80 25.24 -14.91
C GLN A 12 -7.44 25.46 -13.43
N TYR A 13 -8.06 26.44 -12.77
CA TYR A 13 -7.87 26.72 -11.35
C TYR A 13 -8.36 25.58 -10.45
N TYR A 14 -9.57 25.04 -10.68
CA TYR A 14 -10.10 23.92 -9.88
C TYR A 14 -9.28 22.64 -10.04
N ILE A 15 -8.82 22.32 -11.26
CA ILE A 15 -7.97 21.14 -11.50
C ILE A 15 -6.62 21.30 -10.79
N ALA A 16 -5.98 22.47 -10.94
CA ALA A 16 -4.71 22.75 -10.30
C ALA A 16 -4.82 22.70 -8.76
N LEU A 17 -5.92 23.22 -8.20
CA LEU A 17 -6.19 23.17 -6.76
C LEU A 17 -6.39 21.73 -6.26
N ALA A 18 -7.16 20.91 -6.98
CA ALA A 18 -7.40 19.51 -6.59
C ALA A 18 -6.10 18.67 -6.64
N VAL A 19 -5.31 18.82 -7.70
CA VAL A 19 -4.01 18.14 -7.84
C VAL A 19 -3.02 18.64 -6.79
N GLY A 20 -2.96 19.96 -6.55
CA GLY A 20 -2.11 20.57 -5.53
C GLY A 20 -2.45 20.06 -4.13
N CYS A 21 -3.73 20.05 -3.74
CA CYS A 21 -4.18 19.50 -2.46
C CYS A 21 -3.87 18.01 -2.34
N GLY A 22 -4.06 17.22 -3.40
CA GLY A 22 -3.71 15.79 -3.42
C GLY A 22 -2.21 15.54 -3.24
N LEU A 23 -1.36 16.30 -3.93
CA LEU A 23 0.09 16.24 -3.81
C LEU A 23 0.55 16.68 -2.41
N VAL A 24 -0.01 17.76 -1.86
CA VAL A 24 0.31 18.21 -0.50
C VAL A 24 -0.10 17.17 0.53
N ALA A 25 -1.28 16.54 0.39
CA ALA A 25 -1.70 15.46 1.27
C ALA A 25 -0.79 14.22 1.16
N LEU A 26 -0.35 13.86 -0.05
CA LEU A 26 0.61 12.77 -0.28
C LEU A 26 1.98 13.07 0.33
N LEU A 27 2.50 14.28 0.13
CA LEU A 27 3.79 14.69 0.69
C LEU A 27 3.69 14.80 2.21
N PHE A 28 2.62 15.37 2.75
CA PHE A 28 2.39 15.43 4.19
C PHE A 28 2.26 14.04 4.80
N THR A 29 1.53 13.12 4.16
CA THR A 29 1.44 11.74 4.63
C THR A 29 2.77 11.02 4.55
N MET A 30 3.59 11.22 3.51
CA MET A 30 4.94 10.63 3.42
C MET A 30 5.94 11.24 4.42
N LEU A 31 5.87 12.56 4.67
CA LEU A 31 6.76 13.28 5.60
C LEU A 31 6.40 13.06 7.07
N VAL A 32 5.11 12.92 7.36
CA VAL A 32 4.58 12.63 8.71
C VAL A 32 4.44 11.12 8.93
N TRP A 33 4.64 10.29 7.89
CA TRP A 33 4.68 8.84 8.05
C TRP A 33 5.76 8.52 9.07
N PRO A 34 5.43 7.84 10.17
CA PRO A 34 6.44 7.50 11.17
C PRO A 34 7.45 6.51 10.56
N CYS A 35 8.58 7.02 10.07
CA CYS A 35 9.75 6.22 9.76
C CYS A 35 10.39 5.82 11.09
N ARG A 36 10.00 4.69 11.69
CA ARG A 36 10.67 4.28 12.93
C ARG A 36 10.54 2.83 13.40
N GLU A 37 10.43 1.86 12.50
CA GLU A 37 10.69 0.46 12.87
C GLU A 37 11.58 -0.23 11.84
N MET A 38 12.60 -0.96 12.30
CA MET A 38 13.36 -1.86 11.43
C MET A 38 12.45 -3.01 11.03
N MET A 39 12.11 -3.10 9.76
CA MET A 39 11.25 -4.15 9.21
C MET A 39 12.10 -5.11 8.38
N PHE A 40 11.85 -6.39 8.56
CA PHE A 40 12.32 -7.43 7.66
C PHE A 40 11.21 -7.71 6.64
N LEU A 41 11.52 -7.58 5.35
CA LEU A 41 10.62 -7.91 4.26
C LEU A 41 11.21 -9.08 3.48
N ASP A 42 10.60 -10.25 3.64
CA ASP A 42 10.95 -11.52 2.99
C ASP A 42 11.34 -11.35 1.53
N LYS A 43 10.47 -10.71 0.74
CA LYS A 43 10.64 -10.55 -0.71
C LYS A 43 11.81 -9.65 -1.11
N ALA A 44 12.23 -8.75 -0.23
CA ALA A 44 13.36 -7.84 -0.48
C ALA A 44 14.68 -8.42 0.04
N CYS A 45 14.64 -9.29 1.04
CA CYS A 45 15.82 -9.83 1.70
C CYS A 45 16.21 -11.24 1.22
N ILE A 46 15.30 -11.96 0.58
CA ILE A 46 15.51 -13.32 0.06
C ILE A 46 15.56 -13.29 -1.45
N ASP A 47 16.58 -13.94 -2.03
CA ASP A 47 16.70 -14.05 -3.48
C ASP A 47 15.46 -14.73 -4.07
N GLN A 48 14.87 -14.11 -5.09
CA GLN A 48 13.66 -14.62 -5.75
C GLN A 48 14.00 -15.44 -7.00
N VAL A 49 15.24 -15.34 -7.49
CA VAL A 49 15.72 -15.89 -8.77
C VAL A 49 16.56 -17.13 -8.56
N ASP A 50 17.53 -17.08 -7.64
CA ASP A 50 18.39 -18.23 -7.32
C ASP A 50 17.72 -19.13 -6.26
N ASP A 51 17.44 -20.37 -6.63
CA ASP A 51 16.73 -21.32 -5.76
C ASP A 51 17.59 -21.82 -4.59
N GLU A 52 18.92 -21.87 -4.74
CA GLU A 52 19.82 -22.23 -3.62
C GLU A 52 19.85 -21.10 -2.60
N ALA A 53 20.13 -19.87 -3.04
CA ALA A 53 20.11 -18.69 -2.16
C ALA A 53 18.72 -18.43 -1.55
N LYS A 54 17.64 -18.73 -2.29
CA LYS A 54 16.26 -18.66 -1.77
C LYS A 54 16.05 -19.65 -0.63
N SER A 55 16.47 -20.89 -0.80
CA SER A 55 16.34 -21.94 0.23
C SER A 55 17.07 -21.55 1.51
N ASP A 56 18.30 -21.05 1.41
CA ASP A 56 19.08 -20.57 2.55
C ASP A 56 18.42 -19.35 3.20
N GLY A 57 17.90 -18.42 2.40
CA GLY A 57 17.13 -17.28 2.88
C GLY A 57 15.87 -17.69 3.65
N ILE A 58 15.12 -18.68 3.15
CA ILE A 58 13.91 -19.19 3.80
C ILE A 58 14.26 -19.83 5.16
N GLN A 59 15.35 -20.57 5.25
CA GLN A 59 15.79 -21.17 6.53
C GLN A 59 16.10 -20.10 7.59
N SER A 60 16.56 -18.92 7.18
CA SER A 60 16.85 -17.80 8.10
C SER A 60 15.60 -17.15 8.70
N ILE A 61 14.42 -17.32 8.10
CA ILE A 61 13.18 -16.63 8.51
C ILE A 61 12.79 -16.98 9.95
N GLY A 62 12.99 -18.23 10.38
CA GLY A 62 12.71 -18.64 11.76
C GLY A 62 13.47 -17.82 12.80
N TYR A 63 14.71 -17.40 12.49
CA TYR A 63 15.51 -16.53 13.35
C TYR A 63 14.90 -15.12 13.41
N PHE A 64 14.53 -14.54 12.27
CA PHE A 64 13.88 -13.22 12.23
C PHE A 64 12.55 -13.22 12.99
N LEU A 65 11.73 -14.25 12.82
CA LEU A 65 10.47 -14.40 13.55
C LEU A 65 10.70 -14.46 15.07
N SER A 66 11.74 -15.18 15.52
CA SER A 66 12.06 -15.30 16.95
C SER A 66 12.48 -13.98 17.62
N ARG A 67 12.99 -13.03 16.83
CA ARG A 67 13.52 -11.74 17.30
C ARG A 67 12.57 -10.57 17.01
N SER A 68 11.49 -10.81 16.28
CA SER A 68 10.52 -9.79 15.88
C SER A 68 9.52 -9.51 16.99
N ARG A 69 9.14 -8.24 17.13
CA ARG A 69 8.10 -7.79 18.09
C ARG A 69 6.69 -7.83 17.49
N ARG A 70 6.60 -7.81 16.16
CA ARG A 70 5.36 -7.86 15.39
C ARG A 70 5.61 -8.59 14.08
N VAL A 71 4.59 -9.30 13.60
CA VAL A 71 4.59 -9.94 12.29
C VAL A 71 3.39 -9.40 11.52
N ILE A 72 3.64 -8.76 10.38
CA ILE A 72 2.59 -8.21 9.52
C ILE A 72 2.43 -9.15 8.34
N VAL A 73 1.27 -9.79 8.25
CA VAL A 73 0.93 -10.71 7.16
C VAL A 73 0.15 -9.94 6.10
N LEU A 74 0.79 -9.66 4.97
CA LEU A 74 0.16 -9.06 3.79
C LEU A 74 -0.47 -10.14 2.92
N TRP A 75 -1.77 -10.38 3.11
CA TRP A 75 -2.46 -11.51 2.45
C TRP A 75 -3.23 -11.09 1.20
N ASP A 76 -3.23 -11.99 0.21
CA ASP A 76 -4.09 -11.99 -0.96
C ASP A 76 -4.53 -13.44 -1.26
N ALA A 77 -5.25 -13.67 -2.37
CA ALA A 77 -5.67 -15.02 -2.74
C ALA A 77 -4.50 -15.99 -3.00
N SER A 78 -3.32 -15.48 -3.34
CA SER A 78 -2.11 -16.26 -3.61
C SER A 78 -1.22 -16.46 -2.38
N TYR A 79 -1.57 -15.84 -1.24
CA TYR A 79 -0.80 -15.96 -0.01
C TYR A 79 -0.86 -17.39 0.53
N PHE A 80 -2.05 -17.98 0.56
CA PHE A 80 -2.28 -19.34 1.05
C PHE A 80 -1.97 -20.43 0.02
N THR A 81 -1.53 -20.09 -1.19
CA THR A 81 -1.06 -21.09 -2.16
C THR A 81 0.44 -21.36 -2.04
N ARG A 82 1.16 -20.49 -1.32
CA ARG A 82 2.61 -20.57 -1.13
C ARG A 82 2.94 -21.27 0.19
N LEU A 83 3.64 -22.39 0.09
CA LEU A 83 3.95 -23.25 1.25
C LEU A 83 4.73 -22.50 2.34
N TRP A 84 5.72 -21.70 1.96
CA TRP A 84 6.54 -20.93 2.90
C TRP A 84 5.72 -19.89 3.69
N CYS A 85 4.80 -19.17 3.04
CA CYS A 85 3.91 -18.20 3.71
C CYS A 85 3.03 -18.86 4.79
N ILE A 86 2.60 -20.11 4.57
CA ILE A 86 1.84 -20.90 5.56
C ILE A 86 2.75 -21.34 6.71
N VAL A 87 3.96 -21.81 6.40
CA VAL A 87 4.95 -22.22 7.41
C VAL A 87 5.31 -21.06 8.32
N GLU A 88 5.55 -19.88 7.77
CA GLU A 88 5.83 -18.65 8.52
C GLU A 88 4.66 -18.24 9.42
N PHE A 89 3.44 -18.32 8.89
CA PHE A 89 2.24 -18.01 9.65
C PHE A 89 2.04 -19.00 10.81
N ALA A 90 2.19 -20.30 10.55
CA ALA A 90 2.09 -21.34 11.57
C ALA A 90 3.20 -21.23 12.63
N ALA A 91 4.44 -20.91 12.21
CA ALA A 91 5.55 -20.67 13.11
C ALA A 91 5.28 -19.45 14.00
N SER A 92 4.81 -18.34 13.42
CA SER A 92 4.43 -17.14 14.17
C SER A 92 3.38 -17.44 15.24
N LEU A 93 2.33 -18.20 14.88
CA LEU A 93 1.28 -18.63 15.82
C LEU A 93 1.80 -19.53 16.95
N LYS A 94 2.82 -20.34 16.69
CA LYS A 94 3.47 -21.22 17.68
C LYS A 94 4.43 -20.46 18.60
N LEU A 95 5.04 -19.37 18.13
CA LEU A 95 5.89 -18.49 18.95
C LEU A 95 5.07 -17.52 19.80
N SER A 96 3.98 -17.01 19.24
CA SER A 96 2.77 -16.68 20.02
C SER A 96 2.34 -17.92 20.81
N ARG A 97 1.38 -17.98 21.72
CA ARG A 97 1.15 -19.17 22.61
C ARG A 97 2.29 -19.60 23.57
N THR A 98 3.55 -19.73 23.17
CA THR A 98 4.63 -20.30 24.02
C THR A 98 5.45 -19.27 24.79
N ASN A 99 5.61 -18.03 24.29
CA ASN A 99 6.41 -16.98 24.94
C ASN A 99 5.56 -15.80 25.45
N THR A 100 5.94 -15.22 26.60
CA THR A 100 5.29 -14.02 27.18
C THR A 100 5.66 -12.72 26.44
N ASN A 101 6.82 -12.68 25.78
CA ASN A 101 7.25 -11.58 24.89
C ASN A 101 6.87 -11.89 23.42
N MET A 102 5.57 -11.92 23.18
CA MET A 102 4.96 -12.42 21.96
C MET A 102 5.05 -11.43 20.79
N PRO A 103 5.37 -11.87 19.55
CA PRO A 103 5.14 -11.05 18.38
C PRO A 103 3.64 -10.88 18.14
N GLU A 104 3.17 -9.64 18.05
CA GLU A 104 1.80 -9.32 17.66
C GLU A 104 1.60 -9.63 16.18
N ILE A 105 0.64 -10.49 15.84
CA ILE A 105 0.33 -10.84 14.44
C ILE A 105 -0.77 -9.92 13.93
N SER A 106 -0.48 -9.15 12.89
CA SER A 106 -1.45 -8.28 12.21
C SER A 106 -1.65 -8.75 10.77
N MET A 107 -2.87 -9.16 10.43
CA MET A 107 -3.24 -9.47 9.05
C MET A 107 -3.72 -8.21 8.34
N ARG A 108 -3.10 -7.90 7.21
CA ARG A 108 -3.48 -6.76 6.36
C ARG A 108 -3.68 -7.25 4.93
N PRO A 109 -4.83 -6.99 4.31
CA PRO A 109 -5.03 -7.33 2.90
C PRO A 109 -4.09 -6.51 2.00
N LEU A 110 -3.35 -7.18 1.12
CA LEU A 110 -2.40 -6.56 0.19
C LEU A 110 -3.08 -5.58 -0.77
N GLY A 111 -4.35 -5.85 -1.12
CA GLY A 111 -5.13 -5.02 -2.03
C GLY A 111 -5.53 -3.65 -1.50
N HIS A 112 -5.42 -3.36 -0.20
CA HIS A 112 -5.87 -2.07 0.34
C HIS A 112 -5.04 -0.88 -0.18
N ALA A 113 -3.74 -1.06 -0.44
CA ALA A 113 -2.92 -0.01 -1.04
C ALA A 113 -3.36 0.28 -2.49
N THR A 114 -3.58 -0.78 -3.27
CA THR A 114 -4.06 -0.68 -4.66
C THR A 114 -5.46 -0.06 -4.73
N GLN A 115 -6.37 -0.44 -3.83
CA GLN A 115 -7.73 0.14 -3.76
C GLN A 115 -7.70 1.62 -3.40
N THR A 116 -6.80 2.05 -2.52
CA THR A 116 -6.64 3.48 -2.16
C THR A 116 -6.08 4.29 -3.33
N LEU A 117 -5.14 3.74 -4.09
CA LEU A 117 -4.62 4.36 -5.30
C LEU A 117 -5.68 4.44 -6.41
N LEU A 118 -6.42 3.36 -6.63
CA LEU A 118 -7.49 3.31 -7.63
C LEU A 118 -8.63 4.27 -7.28
N SER A 119 -9.02 4.37 -6.02
CA SER A 119 -10.08 5.30 -5.60
C SER A 119 -9.66 6.76 -5.82
N LEU A 120 -8.38 7.09 -5.56
CA LEU A 120 -7.83 8.41 -5.87
C LEU A 120 -7.93 8.71 -7.36
N LEU A 121 -7.46 7.79 -8.22
CA LEU A 121 -7.46 7.95 -9.68
C LEU A 121 -8.87 8.06 -10.26
N VAL A 122 -9.81 7.23 -9.79
CA VAL A 122 -11.21 7.25 -10.23
C VAL A 122 -11.88 8.56 -9.80
N ASN A 123 -11.69 8.99 -8.55
CA ASN A 123 -12.27 10.25 -8.07
C ASN A 123 -11.73 11.45 -8.85
N THR A 124 -10.42 11.49 -9.15
CA THR A 124 -9.86 12.56 -10.00
C THR A 124 -10.42 12.51 -11.42
N SER A 125 -10.61 11.31 -11.99
CA SER A 125 -11.14 11.16 -13.36
C SER A 125 -12.60 11.57 -13.46
N LEU A 126 -13.42 11.25 -12.45
CA LEU A 126 -14.83 11.64 -12.38
C LEU A 126 -15.01 13.16 -12.27
N VAL A 127 -14.16 13.83 -11.48
CA VAL A 127 -14.15 15.29 -11.41
C VAL A 127 -13.86 15.87 -12.78
N VAL A 128 -12.82 15.39 -13.46
CA VAL A 128 -12.48 15.83 -14.82
C VAL A 128 -13.63 15.60 -15.79
N LEU A 129 -14.21 14.40 -15.83
CA LEU A 129 -15.32 14.07 -16.74
C LEU A 129 -16.57 14.91 -16.49
N LYS A 130 -16.93 15.15 -15.22
CA LYS A 130 -18.06 16.01 -14.88
C LYS A 130 -17.84 17.43 -15.36
N THR A 131 -16.62 17.95 -15.19
CA THR A 131 -16.26 19.28 -15.71
C THR A 131 -16.29 19.33 -17.24
N LEU A 132 -15.87 18.25 -17.94
CA LEU A 132 -15.98 18.17 -19.40
C LEU A 132 -17.46 18.13 -19.86
N ALA A 133 -18.32 17.42 -19.13
CA ALA A 133 -19.75 17.34 -19.43
C ALA A 133 -20.46 18.69 -19.24
N ASP A 134 -20.15 19.40 -18.15
CA ASP A 134 -20.68 20.75 -17.89
C ASP A 134 -20.23 21.77 -18.96
N MET A 135 -19.11 21.52 -19.67
CA MET A 135 -18.68 22.32 -20.83
C MET A 135 -19.38 21.93 -22.14
N ALA A 136 -19.95 20.73 -22.23
CA ALA A 136 -20.55 20.19 -23.44
C ALA A 136 -22.05 20.47 -23.55
N GLU A 137 -22.73 20.87 -22.46
CA GLU A 137 -24.11 21.34 -22.51
C GLU A 137 -24.17 22.75 -23.14
N PRO A 138 -24.78 22.92 -24.34
CA PRO A 138 -24.98 24.24 -24.91
C PRO A 138 -26.08 24.96 -24.14
N SER A 139 -25.77 26.16 -23.63
CA SER A 139 -26.73 27.12 -23.05
C SER A 139 -27.69 27.68 -24.08
#